data_AF-A0A7Z9C6D7-F1
#
_entry.id   AF-A0A7Z9C6D7-F1
#
_cell.length_a   1.000
_cell.length_b   1.000
_cell.length_c   1.000
_cell.angle_alpha   90.00
_cell.angle_beta   90.00
_cell.angle_gamma   90.00
#
_symmetry.space_group_name_H-M   'P 1'
#
loop_
_entity.id
_entity.type
_entity.pdbx_description
1 polymer ?
#
loop_
_entity_poly.entity_id
_entity_poly.type
_entity_poly.pdbx_seq_one_letter_code
_entity_poly.pdbx_strand_id
1 'polypeptide(L)'
;MGGCDGPVEAAHVRYSDAAAGSVNPGMQRRNHDRHCNPLCHHHHQHDQHKRNERAFWAAAGLDAYASAAQYYAEYQGVSSNREG
;
A
#
# COMPACT_ATOMS: atom_id res chain seq x y z
N MET A 1 6.92 8.22 -13.28
CA MET A 1 7.08 6.75 -13.16
C MET A 1 6.81 6.11 -14.52
N GLY A 2 7.54 5.06 -14.86
CA GLY A 2 7.40 4.30 -16.11
C GLY A 2 7.97 2.89 -15.90
N GLY A 3 7.71 1.95 -16.81
CA GLY A 3 8.12 0.55 -16.64
C GLY A 3 7.10 -0.33 -15.92
N CYS A 4 5.82 0.04 -15.91
CA CYS A 4 4.75 -0.81 -15.36
C CYS A 4 4.72 -2.17 -16.07
N ASP A 5 4.78 -3.24 -15.29
CA ASP A 5 4.68 -4.62 -15.79
C ASP A 5 4.07 -5.55 -14.74
N GLY A 6 3.47 -6.65 -15.22
CA GLY A 6 2.87 -7.71 -14.41
C GLY A 6 1.52 -7.35 -13.77
N PRO A 7 0.93 -8.30 -12.99
CA PRO A 7 -0.35 -8.10 -12.33
C PRO A 7 -0.28 -7.02 -11.25
N VAL A 8 -1.45 -6.49 -10.88
CA VAL A 8 -1.59 -5.64 -9.69
C VAL A 8 -1.60 -6.51 -8.44
N GLU A 9 -0.80 -6.12 -7.44
CA GLU A 9 -0.60 -6.81 -6.19
C GLU A 9 -0.92 -5.90 -5.00
N ALA A 10 -1.24 -6.51 -3.85
CA ALA A 10 -1.44 -5.79 -2.60
C ALA A 10 -0.08 -5.50 -1.95
N ALA A 11 0.41 -4.26 -2.10
CA ALA A 11 1.68 -3.81 -1.53
C ALA A 11 1.48 -3.23 -0.13
N HIS A 12 1.88 -3.97 0.90
CA HIS A 12 1.78 -3.53 2.30
C HIS A 12 2.84 -2.48 2.63
N VAL A 13 2.41 -1.38 3.25
CA VAL A 13 3.32 -0.34 3.74
C VAL A 13 4.22 -0.91 4.83
N ARG A 14 5.54 -0.79 4.66
CA ARG A 14 6.57 -1.43 5.50
C ARG A 14 7.22 -0.47 6.48
N TYR A 15 6.99 0.84 6.41
CA TYR A 15 7.54 1.79 7.37
C TYR A 15 6.59 2.09 8.53
N SER A 16 7.11 2.50 9.69
CA SER A 16 6.26 2.94 10.81
C SER A 16 5.72 4.34 10.57
N ASP A 17 4.49 4.58 10.97
CA ASP A 17 3.88 5.91 10.99
C ASP A 17 2.94 6.07 12.19
N ALA A 18 3.28 7.00 13.09
CA ALA A 18 2.52 7.25 14.30
C ALA A 18 1.14 7.84 14.01
N ALA A 19 1.01 8.68 12.97
CA ALA A 19 -0.27 9.29 12.60
C ALA A 19 -1.25 8.24 12.07
N ALA A 20 -0.73 7.19 11.40
CA ALA A 20 -1.51 6.05 10.93
C ALA A 20 -1.70 4.95 11.99
N GLY A 21 -1.14 5.11 13.20
CA GLY A 21 -1.15 4.08 14.23
C GLY A 21 -0.48 2.78 13.79
N SER A 22 0.51 2.85 12.89
CA SER A 22 1.17 1.69 12.30
C SER A 22 2.61 1.58 12.77
N VAL A 23 2.98 0.40 13.26
CA VAL A 23 4.35 0.03 13.58
C VAL A 23 4.84 -0.95 12.52
N ASN A 24 6.05 -0.73 11.99
CA ASN A 24 6.69 -1.66 11.08
C ASN A 24 6.71 -3.06 11.72
N PRO A 25 6.05 -4.06 11.10
CA PRO A 25 5.91 -5.39 11.68
C PRO A 25 7.22 -6.21 11.67
N GLY A 26 8.29 -5.68 11.06
CA GLY A 26 9.59 -6.32 10.96
C GLY A 26 9.73 -7.21 9.72
N MET A 27 10.93 -7.78 9.57
CA MET A 27 11.22 -8.74 8.51
C MET A 27 10.29 -9.96 8.65
N GLN A 28 9.73 -10.46 7.54
CA GLN A 28 8.84 -11.64 7.47
C GLN A 28 7.40 -11.49 7.97
N ARG A 29 7.00 -10.37 8.59
CA ARG A 29 5.58 -10.13 8.93
C ARG A 29 4.96 -9.12 7.99
N ARG A 30 3.77 -9.45 7.48
CA ARG A 30 2.91 -8.59 6.66
C ARG A 30 2.19 -7.57 7.57
N ASN A 31 2.09 -6.32 7.12
CA ASN A 31 1.26 -5.32 7.78
C ASN A 31 -0.22 -5.65 7.53
N HIS A 32 -1.16 -5.12 8.31
CA HIS A 32 -2.59 -5.38 8.09
C HIS A 32 -3.03 -4.95 6.68
N ASP A 33 -4.01 -5.65 6.12
CA ASP A 33 -4.57 -5.44 4.77
C ASP A 33 -5.15 -4.05 4.55
N ARG A 34 -5.43 -3.33 5.64
CA ARG A 34 -5.93 -1.95 5.60
C ARG A 34 -4.82 -0.94 5.34
N HIS A 35 -3.57 -1.38 5.41
CA HIS A 35 -2.35 -0.62 5.17
C HIS A 35 -1.67 -1.11 3.89
N CYS A 36 -2.43 -1.45 2.85
CA CYS A 36 -1.90 -1.84 1.55
C CYS A 36 -2.41 -0.93 0.43
N ASN A 37 -1.59 -0.79 -0.60
CA ASN A 37 -1.90 -0.06 -1.82
C ASN A 37 -1.78 -0.98 -3.03
N PRO A 38 -2.57 -0.77 -4.09
CA PRO A 38 -2.40 -1.48 -5.35
C PRO A 38 -1.13 -0.99 -6.05
N LEU A 39 -0.22 -1.92 -6.38
CA LEU A 39 0.94 -1.65 -7.24
C LEU A 39 1.05 -2.75 -8.29
N CYS A 40 1.51 -2.43 -9.51
CA CYS A 40 1.92 -3.48 -10.43
C CYS A 40 3.14 -4.23 -9.89
N HIS A 41 3.31 -5.48 -10.30
CA HIS A 41 4.40 -6.36 -9.86
C HIS A 41 5.77 -5.68 -9.94
N HIS A 42 6.05 -4.96 -11.03
CA HIS A 42 7.30 -4.21 -11.18
C HIS A 42 7.53 -3.22 -10.04
N HIS A 43 6.59 -2.31 -9.80
CA HIS A 43 6.73 -1.27 -8.77
C HIS A 43 6.67 -1.85 -7.36
N HIS A 44 5.92 -2.93 -7.12
CA HIS A 44 5.92 -3.62 -5.83
C HIS A 44 7.30 -4.23 -5.52
N GLN A 45 7.85 -5.01 -6.45
CA GLN A 45 9.08 -5.76 -6.21
C GLN A 45 10.36 -4.92 -6.36
N HIS A 46 10.38 -3.96 -7.27
CA HIS A 46 11.61 -3.23 -7.63
C HIS A 46 11.70 -1.82 -7.05
N ASP A 47 10.58 -1.17 -6.81
CA ASP A 47 10.61 0.17 -6.21
C ASP A 47 10.28 0.10 -4.72
N GLN A 48 9.10 -0.40 -4.34
CA GLN A 48 8.63 -0.40 -2.96
C GLN A 48 9.53 -1.24 -2.03
N HIS A 49 9.93 -2.45 -2.44
CA HIS A 49 10.80 -3.31 -1.64
C HIS A 49 12.29 -2.94 -1.65
N LYS A 50 12.80 -2.32 -2.73
CA LYS A 50 14.26 -2.11 -2.90
C LYS A 50 14.71 -0.67 -2.73
N ARG A 51 13.79 0.30 -2.70
CA ARG A 51 14.11 1.71 -2.48
C ARG A 51 13.71 2.13 -1.08
N ASN A 52 14.05 3.36 -0.71
CA ASN A 52 13.44 3.99 0.45
C ASN A 52 11.94 4.16 0.14
N GLU A 53 11.12 3.26 0.68
CA GLU A 53 9.69 3.17 0.39
C GLU A 53 8.98 4.52 0.57
N ARG A 54 9.26 5.25 1.67
CA ARG A 54 8.63 6.55 1.92
C ARG A 54 8.96 7.56 0.82
N ALA A 55 10.19 7.52 0.29
CA ALA A 55 10.59 8.37 -0.83
C ALA A 55 9.93 7.94 -2.16
N PHE A 56 9.71 6.64 -2.37
CA PHE A 56 8.97 6.14 -3.54
C PHE A 56 7.53 6.69 -3.57
N TRP A 57 6.81 6.60 -2.46
CA TRP A 57 5.44 7.12 -2.37
C TRP A 57 5.40 8.65 -2.53
N ALA A 58 6.32 9.37 -1.88
CA ALA A 58 6.44 10.82 -2.06
C ALA A 58 6.73 11.21 -3.52
N ALA A 59 7.58 10.47 -4.23
CA ALA A 59 7.86 10.69 -5.65
C ALA A 59 6.66 10.37 -6.55
N ALA A 60 5.75 9.50 -6.12
CA ALA A 60 4.46 9.27 -6.76
C ALA A 60 3.43 10.36 -6.44
N GLY A 61 3.73 11.29 -5.53
CA GLY A 61 2.78 12.28 -5.03
C GLY A 61 1.73 11.71 -4.08
N LEU A 62 2.01 10.56 -3.45
CA LEU A 62 1.07 9.85 -2.57
C LEU A 62 1.61 9.76 -1.14
N ASP A 63 0.71 9.89 -0.16
CA ASP A 63 0.95 9.37 1.19
C ASP A 63 0.41 7.94 1.24
N ALA A 64 1.29 6.98 1.51
CA ALA A 64 0.95 5.56 1.43
C ALA A 64 -0.14 5.13 2.42
N TYR A 65 -0.19 5.75 3.60
CA TYR A 65 -1.19 5.41 4.60
C TYR A 65 -2.53 6.08 4.31
N ALA A 66 -2.52 7.33 3.84
CA ALA A 66 -3.73 8.04 3.43
C ALA A 66 -4.42 7.33 2.25
N SER A 67 -3.66 6.95 1.23
CA SER A 67 -4.21 6.23 0.08
C SER A 67 -4.71 4.83 0.47
N ALA A 68 -3.98 4.10 1.31
CA ALA A 68 -4.43 2.81 1.82
C ALA A 68 -5.74 2.92 2.61
N ALA A 69 -5.89 3.96 3.44
CA ALA A 69 -7.11 4.21 4.18
C ALA A 69 -8.31 4.51 3.25
N GLN A 70 -8.10 5.27 2.17
CA GLN A 70 -9.12 5.52 1.15
C GLN A 70 -9.57 4.21 0.49
N TYR A 71 -8.64 3.41 -0.02
CA TYR A 71 -8.97 2.12 -0.64
C TYR A 71 -9.69 1.17 0.31
N TYR A 72 -9.27 1.15 1.59
CA TYR A 72 -9.92 0.31 2.58
C TYR A 72 -11.34 0.79 2.90
N ALA A 73 -11.57 2.11 2.98
CA ALA A 73 -12.90 2.67 3.17
C ALA A 73 -13.81 2.36 1.97
N GLU A 74 -13.31 2.48 0.74
CA GLU A 74 -14.04 2.09 -0.47
C GLU A 74 -14.39 0.59 -0.46
N TYR A 75 -13.44 -0.27 -0.11
CA TYR A 75 -13.68 -1.72 0.01
C TYR A 75 -14.78 -2.03 1.04
N GLN A 76 -14.76 -1.38 2.20
CA GLN A 76 -15.80 -1.56 3.23
C GLN A 76 -17.16 -1.05 2.76
N GLY A 77 -17.20 0.12 2.13
CA GLY A 77 -18.45 0.68 1.57
C GLY A 77 -19.03 -0.19 0.46
N VAL A 78 -18.19 -0.79 -0.39
CA VAL A 78 -18.61 -1.76 -1.40
C VAL A 78 -19.07 -3.07 -0.76
N SER A 79 -18.40 -3.53 0.31
CA SER A 79 -18.77 -4.75 1.02
C SER A 79 -20.10 -4.62 1.74
N SER A 80 -20.44 -3.43 2.24
CA SER A 80 -21.76 -3.14 2.82
C SER A 80 -22.89 -3.02 1.79
N ASN A 81 -22.58 -2.98 0.49
CA ASN A 81 -23.54 -2.75 -0.60
C ASN A 81 -23.68 -3.93 -1.57
N ARG A 82 -23.18 -5.12 -1.20
CA ARG A 82 -23.20 -6.36 -2.01
C ARG A 82 -24.22 -7.41 -1.53
N GLU A 83 -25.25 -6.99 -0.80
CA GLU A 83 -26.42 -7.82 -0.52
C GLU A 83 -27.64 -7.21 -1.21
N GLY A 84 -28.01 -7.78 -2.36
CA GLY A 84 -29.16 -7.39 -3.20
C GLY A 84 -29.27 -8.31 -4.40
#